data_AF-A0A6M4H780-F1
#
_entry.id   AF-A0A6M4H780-F1
#
_cell.length_a   1.000
_cell.length_b   1.000
_cell.length_c   1.000
_cell.angle_alpha   90.00
_cell.angle_beta   90.00
_cell.angle_gamma   90.00
#
_symmetry.space_group_name_H-M   'P 1'
#
loop_
_entity.id
_entity.type
_entity.pdbx_description
1 polymer ?
#
loop_
_entity_poly.entity_id
_entity_poly.type
_entity_poly.pdbx_seq_one_letter_code
_entity_poly.pdbx_strand_id
1 'polypeptide(L)' 'MERYSHVIEFVELGSEVVVYRLYSDGRQELLTRSPFPNLESAGDPVGRFAKLLGESLILDSPIARSILKL' A
#
# COMPACT_ATOMS: atom_id res chain seq x y z
N MET A 1 -4.11 -0.93 -20.22
CA MET A 1 -3.99 -1.02 -18.76
C MET A 1 -4.05 -2.50 -18.41
N GLU A 2 -3.00 -3.03 -17.82
CA GLU A 2 -3.07 -4.38 -17.26
C GLU A 2 -4.05 -4.36 -16.08
N ARG A 3 -4.99 -5.29 -16.05
CA ARG A 3 -5.87 -5.49 -14.91
C ARG A 3 -5.08 -6.23 -13.84
N TYR A 4 -5.05 -5.65 -12.65
CA TYR A 4 -4.51 -6.30 -11.47
C TYR A 4 -5.41 -5.99 -10.28
N SER A 5 -5.32 -6.84 -9.27
CA SER A 5 -5.92 -6.63 -7.95
C SER A 5 -4.81 -6.31 -6.94
N HIS A 6 -5.12 -5.61 -5.87
CA HIS A 6 -4.19 -5.47 -4.75
C HIS A 6 -4.39 -6.62 -3.75
N VAL A 7 -3.28 -7.23 -3.32
CA VAL A 7 -3.24 -8.19 -2.21
C VAL A 7 -2.50 -7.53 -1.06
N ILE A 8 -3.08 -7.59 0.13
CA ILE A 8 -2.50 -7.02 1.36
C ILE A 8 -2.13 -8.18 2.28
N GLU A 9 -0.86 -8.25 2.63
CA GLU A 9 -0.31 -9.23 3.56
C GLU A 9 0.11 -8.55 4.86
N PHE A 10 -0.24 -9.17 5.98
CA PHE A 10 0.16 -8.75 7.32
C PHE A 10 1.24 -9.72 7.81
N VAL A 11 2.47 -9.24 7.94
CA VAL A 11 3.60 -10.07 8.37
C VAL A 11 3.76 -9.94 9.88
N GLU A 12 3.24 -10.93 10.61
CA GLU A 12 3.22 -10.92 12.10
C GLU A 12 4.63 -10.81 12.71
N LEU A 13 5.60 -11.54 12.17
CA LEU A 13 6.99 -11.54 12.66
C LEU A 13 7.75 -10.25 12.35
N GLY A 14 7.33 -9.51 11.31
CA GLY A 14 8.00 -8.30 10.84
C GLY A 14 7.33 -7.00 11.29
N SER A 15 6.11 -7.08 11.84
CA SER A 15 5.26 -5.91 12.10
C SER A 15 5.20 -4.99 10.87
N GLU A 16 4.94 -5.57 9.70
CA GLU A 16 4.85 -4.83 8.44
C GLU A 16 3.60 -5.25 7.64
N VAL A 17 3.13 -4.31 6.84
CA VAL A 17 2.08 -4.51 5.84
C VAL A 17 2.72 -4.44 4.48
N VAL A 18 2.49 -5.47 3.68
CA VAL A 18 3.01 -5.57 2.31
C VAL A 18 1.85 -5.56 1.35
N VAL A 19 1.94 -4.74 0.31
CA VAL A 19 0.94 -4.64 -0.74
C VAL A 19 1.55 -5.10 -2.06
N TYR A 20 0.89 -6.03 -2.73
CA TYR A 20 1.28 -6.54 -4.04
C TYR A 20 0.21 -6.21 -5.08
N ARG A 21 0.63 -6.04 -6.34
CA ARG A 21 -0.23 -6.19 -7.51
C ARG A 21 -0.27 -7.68 -7.88
N LEU A 22 -1.47 -8.24 -7.96
CA LEU A 22 -1.72 -9.58 -8.45
C LEU A 22 -2.34 -9.48 -9.85
N TYR A 23 -1.58 -9.94 -10.84
CA TYR A 23 -2.00 -9.98 -12.23
C TYR A 23 -2.82 -11.24 -12.54
N SER A 24 -3.56 -11.24 -13.64
CA SER A 24 -4.44 -12.35 -14.03
C SER A 24 -3.69 -13.66 -14.35
N ASP A 25 -2.40 -13.58 -14.64
CA ASP A 25 -1.50 -14.72 -14.88
C ASP A 25 -0.92 -15.30 -13.58
N GLY A 26 -1.29 -14.74 -12.42
CA GLY A 26 -0.78 -15.15 -11.11
C GLY A 26 0.54 -14.49 -10.73
N ARG A 27 1.14 -13.66 -11.59
CA ARG A 27 2.34 -12.89 -11.25
C ARG A 27 2.01 -11.92 -10.11
N GLN A 28 2.89 -11.88 -9.13
CA GLN A 28 2.86 -10.92 -8.04
C GLN A 28 4.00 -9.91 -8.22
N GLU A 29 3.69 -8.63 -8.03
CA GLU A 29 4.66 -7.54 -8.05
C GLU A 29 4.50 -6.70 -6.80
N LEU A 30 5.61 -6.45 -6.09
CA LEU A 30 5.59 -5.62 -4.90
C LEU A 30 5.23 -4.17 -5.27
N LEU A 31 4.16 -3.65 -4.64
CA LEU A 31 3.79 -2.25 -4.76
C LEU A 31 4.44 -1.41 -3.66
N THR A 32 4.21 -1.78 -2.40
CA THR A 32 4.75 -1.05 -1.24
C THR A 32 4.86 -1.96 -0.03
N ARG A 33 5.69 -1.56 0.92
CA ARG A 33 5.88 -2.18 2.22
C ARG A 33 5.97 -1.08 3.26
N SER A 34 5.13 -1.15 4.28
CA SER A 34 5.10 -0.17 5.36
C SER A 34 5.16 -0.88 6.71
N PRO A 35 5.95 -0.38 7.68
CA PRO A 35 5.85 -0.87 9.04
C PRO A 35 4.45 -0.58 9.59
N PHE A 36 3.95 -1.46 10.45
CA PHE A 36 2.74 -1.20 11.23
C PHE A 36 2.96 0.00 12.16
N PRO A 37 1.89 0.74 12.48
CA PRO A 37 1.99 1.86 13.38
C PRO A 37 2.31 1.36 14.80
N ASN A 38 3.43 1.81 15.35
CA ASN A 38 3.69 1.63 16.78
C ASN A 38 2.75 2.56 17.57
N LEU A 39 1.75 1.97 18.24
CA LEU A 39 0.74 2.69 19.00
C LEU A 39 1.30 3.40 20.24
N GLU A 40 2.49 3.01 20.71
CA GLU A 40 3.18 3.66 21.83
C GLU A 40 4.01 4.88 21.39
N SER A 41 4.15 5.11 20.08
CA SER A 41 4.90 6.26 19.57
C SER A 41 4.12 7.56 19.72
N ALA A 42 4.83 8.64 20.05
CA ALA A 42 4.23 9.97 20.16
C ALA A 42 3.65 10.46 18.83
N GLY A 43 2.51 11.16 18.90
CA GLY A 43 1.81 11.76 17.76
C GLY A 43 0.67 10.88 17.22
N ASP A 44 0.46 10.91 15.91
CA ASP A 44 -0.57 10.12 15.21
C ASP A 44 0.07 9.02 14.35
N PRO A 45 0.42 7.86 14.93
CA PRO A 45 1.04 6.77 14.19
C PRO A 45 0.08 6.12 13.19
N VAL A 46 -1.20 5.99 13.55
CA VAL A 46 -2.22 5.37 12.69
C VAL A 46 -2.50 6.24 11.47
N GLY A 47 -2.66 7.56 11.64
CA GLY A 47 -2.86 8.48 10.52
C GLY A 47 -1.67 8.54 9.58
N ARG A 48 -0.43 8.52 10.11
CA ARG A 48 0.79 8.44 9.28
C ARG A 48 0.84 7.15 8.47
N PHE A 49 0.54 6.02 9.10
CA PHE A 49 0.47 4.72 8.43
C PHE A 49 -0.61 4.69 7.33
N ALA A 50 -1.82 5.14 7.65
CA ALA A 50 -2.93 5.21 6.70
C ALA A 50 -2.62 6.13 5.52
N LYS A 51 -1.96 7.27 5.78
CA LYS A 51 -1.52 8.21 4.75
C LYS A 51 -0.52 7.56 3.79
N LEU A 52 0.53 6.90 4.29
CA LEU A 52 1.55 6.26 3.45
C LEU A 52 0.96 5.15 2.56
N LEU A 53 0.07 4.32 3.11
CA LEU A 53 -0.62 3.30 2.34
C LEU A 53 -1.55 3.90 1.29
N GLY A 54 -2.35 4.90 1.69
CA GLY A 54 -3.26 5.59 0.78
C GLY A 54 -2.54 6.27 -0.37
N GLU A 55 -1.45 6.99 -0.09
CA GLU A 55 -0.60 7.62 -1.10
C GLU A 55 -0.03 6.60 -2.08
N SER A 56 0.47 5.47 -1.58
CA SER A 56 1.02 4.40 -2.43
C SER A 56 -0.05 3.83 -3.38
N LEU A 57 -1.27 3.57 -2.88
CA LEU A 57 -2.38 3.05 -3.67
C LEU A 57 -2.92 4.07 -4.68
N ILE A 58 -2.97 5.34 -4.30
CA ILE A 58 -3.40 6.44 -5.18
C ILE A 58 -2.39 6.63 -6.31
N LEU A 59 -1.10 6.67 -5.99
CA LEU A 59 -0.03 6.76 -6.99
C LEU A 59 0.00 5.55 -7.90
N ASP A 60 -0.53 4.42 -7.49
CA ASP A 60 -0.64 3.24 -8.32
C ASP A 60 -1.75 3.35 -9.38
N SER A 61 -2.86 4.01 -9.06
CA SER A 61 -4.02 4.15 -9.94
C SER A 61 -3.80 5.24 -11.02
N PRO A 62 -3.80 4.89 -12.32
CA PRO A 62 -3.68 5.88 -13.40
C PRO A 62 -4.79 6.93 -13.38
N ILE A 63 -6.01 6.53 -12.98
CA ILE A 63 -7.15 7.43 -12.86
C ILE A 63 -6.93 8.41 -11.70
N ALA A 64 -6.47 7.91 -10.54
CA ALA A 64 -6.24 8.77 -9.39
C ALA A 64 -5.08 9.75 -9.64
N ARG A 65 -4.00 9.32 -10.30
CA ARG A 65 -2.93 10.21 -10.78
C ARG A 65 -3.48 11.31 -11.69
N SER A 66 -4.32 10.95 -12.65
CA SER A 66 -4.95 11.92 -13.55
C SER A 66 -5.81 12.96 -12.80
N ILE A 67 -6.60 12.54 -11.81
CA ILE A 67 -7.40 13.45 -10.97
C ILE A 67 -6.48 14.40 -10.18
N LEU A 68 -5.36 13.90 -9.67
CA LEU A 68 -4.38 14.67 -8.91
C LEU A 68 -3.43 15.49 -9.78
N LYS A 69 -3.53 15.39 -11.12
CA LYS A 69 -2.62 16.03 -12.09
C LYS A 69 -1.16 15.61 -11.91
N LEU A 70 -0.95 14.33 -11.59
CA LEU A 70 0.34 13.65 -11.48
C LEU A 70 0.65 12.79 -12.70
#